data_AF-A0A918AB83-F1
#
_entry.id   AF-A0A918AB83-F1
#
_cell.length_a   1.000
_cell.length_b   1.000
_cell.length_c   1.000
_cell.angle_alpha   90.00
_cell.angle_beta   90.00
_cell.angle_gamma   90.00
#
_symmetry.space_group_name_H-M   'P 1'
#
loop_
_entity.id
_entity.type
_entity.pdbx_description
1 polymer ?
#
loop_
_entity_poly.entity_id
_entity_poly.type
_entity_poly.pdbx_seq_one_letter_code
_entity_poly.pdbx_strand_id
1 'polypeptide(L)'
;MSNFLKTELELGHCLRLPAEGPCECDLYLTCAKFVTTPGYAPRLRARLEVEQQLVQDADERGWTREVERHTAVVRRLTGLLTDLGETTG
;
A
#
# COMPACT_ATOMS: atom_id res chain seq x y z
N MET A 1 7.43 -25.97 12.84
CA MET A 1 7.58 -24.51 12.66
C MET A 1 7.44 -24.21 11.18
N SER A 2 6.44 -23.44 10.80
CA SER A 2 6.26 -23.05 9.40
C SER A 2 7.12 -21.81 9.13
N ASN A 3 8.09 -21.90 8.21
CA ASN A 3 8.88 -20.75 7.78
C ASN A 3 8.14 -20.02 6.66
N PHE A 4 8.00 -18.70 6.77
CA PHE A 4 7.40 -17.87 5.72
C PHE A 4 8.47 -17.44 4.71
N LEU A 5 8.09 -17.36 3.44
CA LEU A 5 8.85 -16.67 2.42
C LEU A 5 8.51 -15.19 2.46
N LYS A 6 9.55 -14.36 2.51
CA LYS A 6 9.45 -12.89 2.50
C LYS A 6 10.00 -12.39 1.17
N THR A 7 9.13 -11.81 0.35
CA THR A 7 9.52 -11.21 -0.94
C THR A 7 9.51 -9.69 -0.81
N GLU A 8 10.61 -9.04 -1.19
CA GLU A 8 10.75 -7.58 -1.23
C GLU A 8 9.83 -6.93 -2.27
N LEU A 9 9.18 -5.84 -1.89
CA LEU A 9 8.34 -4.99 -2.74
C LEU A 9 8.69 -3.52 -2.49
N GLU A 10 8.22 -2.63 -3.36
CA GLU A 10 8.51 -1.20 -3.30
C GLU A 10 8.23 -0.55 -1.92
N LEU A 11 7.11 -0.92 -1.29
CA LEU A 11 6.59 -0.32 -0.05
C LEU A 11 6.58 -1.28 1.16
N GLY A 12 7.12 -2.49 1.01
CA GLY A 12 7.07 -3.50 2.06
C GLY A 12 7.39 -4.88 1.54
N HIS A 13 6.68 -5.89 2.04
CA HIS A 13 6.92 -7.28 1.68
C HIS A 13 5.63 -8.07 1.55
N CYS A 14 5.67 -9.12 0.73
CA CYS A 14 4.66 -10.16 0.73
C CYS A 14 5.11 -11.32 1.63
N LEU A 15 4.25 -11.73 2.58
CA LEU A 15 4.46 -12.91 3.42
C LEU A 15 3.58 -14.06 2.96
N ARG A 16 4.21 -15.19 2.65
CA ARG A 16 3.50 -16.40 2.20
C ARG A 16 4.15 -17.67 2.73
N LEU A 17 3.37 -18.75 2.82
CA LEU A 17 3.94 -20.08 3.04
C LEU A 17 4.53 -20.62 1.75
N PRO A 18 5.59 -21.45 1.79
CA PRO A 18 6.14 -22.09 0.60
C PRO A 18 5.11 -22.85 -0.23
N ALA A 19 4.15 -23.50 0.42
CA ALA A 19 3.09 -24.29 -0.23
C ALA A 19 2.06 -23.45 -1.01
N GLU A 20 2.00 -22.13 -0.79
CA GLU A 20 1.00 -21.26 -1.43
C GLU A 20 1.39 -20.86 -2.87
N GLY A 21 2.62 -21.15 -3.32
CA GLY A 21 3.05 -20.74 -4.67
C GLY A 21 3.19 -19.22 -4.82
N PRO A 22 3.45 -18.72 -6.05
CA PRO A 22 3.58 -17.29 -6.33
C PRO A 22 2.27 -16.54 -6.06
N CYS A 23 2.34 -15.26 -5.64
CA CYS A 23 1.13 -14.44 -5.49
C CYS A 23 0.66 -13.94 -6.86
N GLU A 24 -0.65 -13.98 -7.10
CA GLU A 24 -1.32 -13.39 -8.26
C GLU A 24 -1.91 -12.01 -7.95
N CYS A 25 -1.44 -11.37 -6.88
CA CYS A 25 -1.92 -10.06 -6.47
C CYS A 25 -1.32 -8.95 -7.36
N ASP A 26 -2.11 -8.40 -8.27
CA ASP A 26 -1.70 -7.30 -9.17
C ASP A 26 -1.36 -6.00 -8.42
N LEU A 27 -2.01 -5.75 -7.27
CA LEU A 27 -1.75 -4.59 -6.44
C LEU A 27 -1.43 -5.01 -5.01
N TYR A 28 -0.16 -4.88 -4.62
CA TYR A 28 0.29 -5.31 -3.30
C TYR A 28 -0.38 -4.51 -2.17
N LEU A 29 -0.80 -3.28 -2.40
CA LEU A 29 -1.50 -2.45 -1.42
C LEU A 29 -2.94 -2.93 -1.12
N THR A 30 -3.53 -3.81 -1.91
CA THR A 30 -4.84 -4.41 -1.59
C THR A 30 -4.70 -5.82 -1.00
N CYS A 31 -3.51 -6.41 -1.07
CA CYS A 31 -3.26 -7.75 -0.56
C CYS A 31 -3.28 -7.79 0.98
N ALA A 32 -3.95 -8.79 1.55
CA ALA A 32 -3.96 -9.04 3.00
C ALA A 32 -2.60 -9.60 3.50
N LYS A 33 -1.78 -10.14 2.59
CA LYS A 33 -0.45 -10.69 2.89
C LYS A 33 0.66 -9.64 2.82
N PHE A 34 0.31 -8.41 2.46
CA PHE A 34 1.25 -7.29 2.44
C PHE A 34 1.50 -6.82 3.87
N VAL A 35 2.78 -6.80 4.23
CA VAL A 35 3.25 -6.24 5.50
C VAL A 35 4.29 -5.18 5.21
N THR A 36 4.37 -4.19 6.09
CA THR A 36 5.37 -3.14 6.02
C THR A 36 6.07 -2.98 7.36
N THR A 37 7.09 -2.12 7.42
CA THR A 37 7.88 -1.85 8.64
C THR A 37 8.20 -0.36 8.72
N PRO A 38 8.62 0.17 9.87
CA PRO A 38 9.00 1.59 10.00
C PRO A 38 10.07 2.04 8.99
N GLY A 39 10.93 1.13 8.52
CA GLY A 39 11.92 1.42 7.47
C GLY A 39 11.33 1.88 6.14
N TYR A 40 10.07 1.54 5.84
CA TYR A 40 9.36 2.00 4.63
C TYR A 40 8.53 3.27 4.86
N ALA A 41 8.42 3.76 6.10
CA ALA A 41 7.60 4.93 6.40
C ALA A 41 7.88 6.15 5.49
N PRO A 42 9.15 6.50 5.18
CA PRO A 42 9.43 7.60 4.24
C PRO A 42 8.85 7.37 2.83
N ARG A 43 8.92 6.13 2.32
CA ARG A 43 8.37 5.79 1.00
C ARG A 43 6.85 5.75 1.01
N LEU A 44 6.24 5.28 2.10
CA LEU A 44 4.79 5.30 2.29
C LEU A 44 4.25 6.73 2.28
N ARG A 45 4.93 7.68 2.95
CA ARG A 45 4.55 9.11 2.92
C ARG A 45 4.70 9.71 1.51
N ALA A 46 5.83 9.46 0.84
CA ALA A 46 6.02 9.91 -0.52
C ALA A 46 4.94 9.37 -1.47
N ARG A 47 4.55 8.09 -1.33
CA ARG A 47 3.45 7.53 -2.11
C ARG A 47 2.11 8.16 -1.75
N LEU A 48 1.84 8.42 -0.47
CA LEU A 48 0.62 9.06 0.00
C LEU A 48 0.44 10.44 -0.65
N GLU A 49 1.50 11.25 -0.69
CA GLU A 49 1.49 12.57 -1.35
C GLU A 49 1.14 12.45 -2.84
N VAL A 50 1.77 11.49 -3.55
CA VAL A 50 1.48 11.24 -4.97
C VAL A 50 0.02 10.82 -5.17
N GLU A 51 -0.51 9.93 -4.34
CA GLU A 51 -1.91 9.49 -4.46
C GLU A 51 -2.90 10.62 -4.19
N GLN A 52 -2.59 11.51 -3.24
CA GLN A 52 -3.41 12.71 -2.99
C GLN A 52 -3.43 13.66 -4.20
N GLN A 53 -2.29 13.84 -4.88
CA GLN A 53 -2.23 14.61 -6.11
C GLN A 53 -3.05 13.96 -7.24
N LEU A 54 -3.01 12.63 -7.36
CA LEU A 54 -3.79 11.89 -8.35
C LEU A 54 -5.30 11.94 -8.05
N VAL A 55 -5.71 11.94 -6.78
CA VAL A 55 -7.11 12.20 -6.41
C VAL A 55 -7.54 13.58 -6.92
N GLN A 56 -6.73 14.62 -6.71
CA GLN A 56 -7.04 15.97 -7.15
C GLN A 56 -7.12 16.08 -8.67
N ASP A 57 -6.14 15.56 -9.41
CA ASP A 57 -6.14 15.58 -10.88
C ASP A 57 -7.35 14.82 -11.45
N ALA A 58 -7.70 13.67 -10.88
CA ALA A 58 -8.88 12.91 -11.29
C ALA A 58 -10.19 13.65 -11.00
N ASP A 59 -10.28 14.36 -9.88
CA ASP A 59 -11.46 15.15 -9.49
C ASP A 59 -11.65 16.36 -10.42
N GLU A 60 -10.58 17.11 -10.71
CA GLU A 60 -10.58 18.24 -11.64
C GLU A 60 -11.02 17.82 -13.06
N ARG A 61 -10.75 16.57 -13.44
CA ARG A 61 -11.13 15.98 -14.73
C ARG A 61 -12.50 15.28 -14.73
N GLY A 62 -13.16 15.18 -13.57
CA GLY A 62 -14.43 14.48 -13.40
C GLY A 62 -14.35 12.96 -13.56
N TRP A 63 -13.18 12.35 -13.33
CA TRP A 63 -12.96 10.91 -13.44
C TRP A 63 -13.34 10.18 -12.16
N THR A 64 -14.64 10.07 -11.88
CA THR A 64 -15.16 9.56 -10.60
C THR A 64 -14.58 8.20 -10.19
N ARG A 65 -14.46 7.24 -11.10
CA ARG A 65 -13.88 5.92 -10.79
C ARG A 65 -12.40 5.99 -10.40
N GLU A 66 -11.68 6.94 -10.97
CA GLU A 66 -10.25 7.12 -10.70
C GLU A 66 -10.05 7.82 -9.36
N VAL A 67 -10.91 8.78 -9.02
CA VAL A 67 -11.00 9.37 -7.68
C VAL A 67 -11.25 8.29 -6.62
N GLU A 68 -12.23 7.41 -6.84
CA GLU A 68 -12.54 6.30 -5.93
C GLU A 68 -11.33 5.37 -5.75
N ARG A 69 -10.66 5.03 -6.86
CA ARG A 69 -9.47 4.16 -6.86
C ARG A 69 -8.33 4.75 -6.05
N HIS A 70 -7.93 5.99 -6.33
CA HIS A 70 -6.83 6.65 -5.61
C HIS A 70 -7.19 6.91 -4.14
N THR A 71 -8.45 7.27 -3.85
CA THR A 71 -8.92 7.45 -2.47
C THR A 71 -8.81 6.17 -1.65
N ALA A 72 -9.10 5.01 -2.24
CA ALA A 72 -8.92 3.72 -1.56
C ALA A 72 -7.44 3.46 -1.21
N VAL A 73 -6.52 3.82 -2.11
CA VAL A 73 -5.07 3.70 -1.86
C VAL A 73 -4.61 4.68 -0.79
N VAL A 74 -5.05 5.94 -0.82
CA VAL A 74 -4.79 6.95 0.23
C VAL A 74 -5.20 6.40 1.59
N ARG A 75 -6.44 5.90 1.73
CA ARG A 75 -6.94 5.34 2.99
C ARG A 75 -6.08 4.18 3.49
N ARG A 76 -5.66 3.29 2.59
CA ARG A 76 -4.78 2.17 2.95
C ARG A 76 -3.41 2.65 3.44
N LEU A 77 -2.78 3.60 2.74
CA LEU A 77 -1.47 4.14 3.12
C LEU A 77 -1.53 4.86 4.47
N THR A 78 -2.58 5.67 4.70
CA THR A 78 -2.82 6.31 6.00
C THR A 78 -2.99 5.28 7.12
N GLY A 79 -3.75 4.20 6.88
CA GLY A 79 -3.89 3.12 7.84
C GLY A 79 -2.56 2.44 8.17
N LEU A 80 -1.76 2.11 7.15
CA LEU A 80 -0.44 1.52 7.33
C LEU A 80 0.51 2.43 8.13
N LEU A 81 0.54 3.73 7.83
CA LEU A 81 1.34 4.70 8.59
C LEU A 81 0.85 4.81 10.04
N THR A 82 -0.47 4.82 10.26
CA THR A 82 -1.07 4.84 11.60
C THR A 82 -0.68 3.60 12.40
N ASP A 83 -0.74 2.40 11.81
CA ASP A 83 -0.34 1.15 12.45
C ASP A 83 1.15 1.13 12.81
N LEU A 84 1.97 1.87 12.07
CA LEU A 84 3.40 2.07 12.37
C LEU A 84 3.66 3.15 13.44
N GLY A 85 2.63 3.84 13.93
CA GLY A 85 2.78 4.97 14.85
C GLY A 85 3.24 6.27 14.17
N GLU A 86 3.24 6.30 12.85
CA GLU A 86 3.64 7.44 12.04
C GLU A 86 2.42 8.35 11.84
N THR A 87 2.25 9.33 12.74
CA THR A 87 1.13 10.28 12.61
C THR A 87 1.38 11.20 11.42
N THR A 88 0.46 11.22 10.46
CA THR A 88 0.45 12.20 9.37
C THR A 88 0.00 13.55 9.95
N GLY A 89 0.95 14.28 10.53
CA GLY A 89 0.78 15.67 10.98
C GLY A 89 0.84 16.65 9.83
#